data_AF-A0A3N5J8H2-F1
#
_entry.id   AF-A0A3N5J8H2-F1
#
_cell.length_a   1.000
_cell.length_b   1.000
_cell.length_c   1.000
_cell.angle_alpha   90.00
_cell.angle_beta   90.00
_cell.angle_gamma   90.00
#
_symmetry.space_group_name_H-M   'P 1'
#
loop_
_entity.id
_entity.type
_entity.pdbx_description
1 polymer ?
#
loop_
_entity_poly.entity_id
_entity_poly.type
_entity_poly.pdbx_seq_one_letter_code
_entity_poly.pdbx_strand_id
1 'polypeptide(L)'
;AAALDALRTVVQKQDFVTWATGQSRRPGPPWDRAEVSNFNAIDLENEIFVNHNAGEGGGFVFDQGVIINGENSWQLNHFSGTAAPMAEPDYATQSGPFIRVTAPLLIRQLQARRQAAHWLGEAEVDGRMHDIVTLVMETGPGLALYFDRQSHMLTRMERALPPFGQVEYQFLDYETLGGVPFNQSLLLFVNGEPNLEIDVLETQINQPLDAWLEIPAALERVGEVRPDEFASQEIDEGVFLIGGNGTYSLFVEMADHVVAIEGTVVVPDAIAELRKHVADKPIRYGVLTHHHSDHIPGAAAYAKEGATLVTFKDNEAVVREAAGDPEAKLQFVDQRLSLSDGSRTIELYDIGPTPHAEHILIAYLPAEGIVWEADHFPVPPTGVIPPAVPVTRAFAEALERLDLEYGKLVGAHSPRVAGPADLATALSRQPANAAAAGGL
;
A
#
# COMPACT_ATOMS: atom_id res chain seq x y z
N ALA A 1 35.42 -3.55 -5.94
CA ALA A 1 35.17 -4.98 -6.24
C ALA A 1 35.40 -5.82 -4.98
N ALA A 2 36.65 -6.13 -4.60
CA ALA A 2 36.94 -7.03 -3.46
C ALA A 2 36.23 -6.67 -2.13
N ALA A 3 36.18 -5.38 -1.75
CA ALA A 3 35.46 -4.96 -0.54
C ALA A 3 33.94 -5.24 -0.63
N LEU A 4 33.34 -5.01 -1.80
CA LEU A 4 31.92 -5.29 -2.05
C LEU A 4 31.66 -6.80 -2.16
N ASP A 5 32.61 -7.56 -2.74
CA ASP A 5 32.55 -9.02 -2.79
C ASP A 5 32.58 -9.63 -1.39
N ALA A 6 33.27 -8.98 -0.43
CA ALA A 6 33.36 -9.37 0.98
C ALA A 6 32.19 -8.89 1.84
N LEU A 7 31.25 -8.11 1.29
CA LEU A 7 30.04 -7.71 1.98
C LEU A 7 29.09 -8.91 2.09
N ARG A 8 28.68 -9.23 3.31
CA ARG A 8 27.85 -10.40 3.67
C ARG A 8 26.52 -9.96 4.22
N THR A 9 26.57 -9.14 5.26
CA THR A 9 25.39 -8.56 5.88
C THR A 9 25.47 -7.05 5.90
N VAL A 10 24.32 -6.40 5.83
CA VAL A 10 24.15 -4.96 6.03
C VAL A 10 22.97 -4.76 6.97
N VAL A 11 23.18 -3.94 8.00
CA VAL A 11 22.14 -3.52 8.94
C VAL A 11 22.07 -2.00 8.90
N GLN A 12 20.88 -1.43 8.74
CA GLN A 12 20.65 0.01 8.75
C GLN A 12 19.47 0.39 9.64
N LYS A 13 19.68 1.44 10.43
CA LYS A 13 18.62 2.22 11.07
C LYS A 13 18.41 3.49 10.28
N GLN A 14 17.17 3.83 10.01
CA GLN A 14 16.81 4.90 9.10
C GLN A 14 15.59 5.66 9.63
N ASP A 15 15.60 6.97 9.47
CA ASP A 15 14.41 7.81 9.61
C ASP A 15 13.94 8.19 8.22
N PHE A 16 12.64 8.04 7.99
CA PHE A 16 11.99 8.34 6.73
C PHE A 16 11.08 9.54 6.92
N VAL A 17 11.13 10.45 5.97
CA VAL A 17 10.12 11.48 5.77
C VAL A 17 9.37 11.13 4.49
N THR A 18 8.08 10.87 4.61
CA THR A 18 7.24 10.51 3.45
C THR A 18 6.25 11.61 3.14
N TRP A 19 6.04 11.85 1.85
CA TRP A 19 4.93 12.65 1.34
C TRP A 19 3.90 11.70 0.71
N ALA A 20 2.67 11.76 1.19
CA ALA A 20 1.59 10.88 0.76
C ALA A 20 1.02 11.31 -0.60
N THR A 21 1.85 11.38 -1.64
CA THR A 21 1.43 11.71 -3.01
C THR A 21 0.37 10.72 -3.48
N GLY A 22 -0.83 11.20 -3.79
CA GLY A 22 -1.98 10.36 -4.16
C GLY A 22 -2.58 9.53 -3.01
N GLN A 23 -2.17 9.79 -1.77
CA GLN A 23 -2.60 9.11 -0.52
C GLN A 23 -2.85 10.13 0.61
N SER A 24 -2.79 11.43 0.30
CA SER A 24 -3.02 12.53 1.25
C SER A 24 -4.51 12.72 1.49
N ARG A 25 -4.88 13.53 2.48
CA ARG A 25 -6.31 13.83 2.70
C ARG A 25 -6.95 14.59 1.54
N ARG A 26 -6.15 15.30 0.74
CA ARG A 26 -6.55 16.03 -0.46
C ARG A 26 -6.00 15.35 -1.72
N PRO A 27 -6.74 15.41 -2.84
CA PRO A 27 -6.29 14.86 -4.13
C PRO A 27 -5.13 15.61 -4.77
N GLY A 28 -4.79 16.79 -4.26
CA GLY A 28 -3.71 17.63 -4.76
C GLY A 28 -2.82 18.19 -3.64
N PRO A 29 -1.69 18.83 -4.00
CA PRO A 29 -0.76 19.37 -3.04
C PRO A 29 -1.35 20.54 -2.22
N PRO A 30 -0.79 20.86 -1.03
CA PRO A 30 0.37 20.22 -0.42
C PRO A 30 0.05 18.81 0.08
N TRP A 31 0.98 17.88 -0.15
CA TRP A 31 0.87 16.50 0.31
C TRP A 31 1.03 16.41 1.83
N ASP A 32 0.25 15.56 2.48
CA ASP A 32 0.42 15.25 3.90
C ASP A 32 1.78 14.57 4.10
N ARG A 33 2.47 14.96 5.18
CA ARG A 33 3.81 14.47 5.54
C ARG A 33 3.70 13.55 6.74
N ALA A 34 4.48 12.48 6.74
CA ALA A 34 4.63 11.56 7.85
C ALA A 34 6.11 11.28 8.13
N GLU A 35 6.41 10.91 9.37
CA GLU A 35 7.73 10.46 9.80
C GLU A 35 7.63 9.00 10.21
N VAL A 36 8.55 8.19 9.70
CA VAL A 36 8.54 6.74 9.86
C VAL A 36 9.93 6.28 10.24
N SER A 37 10.02 5.51 11.32
CA SER A 37 11.26 4.80 11.66
C SER A 37 11.34 3.50 10.89
N ASN A 38 12.53 3.16 10.40
CA ASN A 38 12.75 1.93 9.66
C ASN A 38 14.07 1.27 10.07
N PHE A 39 14.02 -0.04 10.29
CA PHE A 39 15.16 -0.89 10.53
C PHE A 39 15.20 -1.98 9.46
N ASN A 40 16.36 -2.18 8.87
CA ASN A 40 16.58 -3.23 7.87
C ASN A 40 17.86 -3.99 8.17
N ALA A 41 17.81 -5.31 8.11
CA ALA A 41 18.97 -6.19 8.14
C ALA A 41 18.88 -7.21 7.02
N ILE A 42 19.95 -7.37 6.24
CA ILE A 42 19.97 -8.27 5.08
C ILE A 42 21.22 -9.14 5.12
N ASP A 43 21.06 -10.44 4.86
CA ASP A 43 22.14 -11.40 4.58
C ASP A 43 22.08 -11.81 3.11
N LEU A 44 23.13 -11.43 2.39
CA LEU A 44 23.22 -11.57 0.94
C LEU A 44 23.61 -12.98 0.49
N GLU A 45 24.08 -13.84 1.40
CA GLU A 45 24.47 -15.22 1.09
C GLU A 45 23.39 -16.23 1.50
N ASN A 46 22.71 -15.98 2.61
CA ASN A 46 21.71 -16.89 3.16
C ASN A 46 20.26 -16.49 2.82
N GLU A 47 20.07 -15.41 2.06
CA GLU A 47 18.75 -14.89 1.68
C GLU A 47 17.85 -14.61 2.90
N ILE A 48 18.47 -14.05 3.95
CA ILE A 48 17.78 -13.64 5.18
C ILE A 48 17.51 -12.14 5.12
N PHE A 49 16.30 -11.73 5.48
CA PHE A 49 15.94 -10.33 5.58
C PHE A 49 15.09 -10.08 6.82
N VAL A 50 15.42 -9.03 7.56
CA VAL A 50 14.62 -8.55 8.68
C VAL A 50 14.28 -7.09 8.45
N ASN A 51 13.01 -6.76 8.58
CA ASN A 51 12.53 -5.40 8.55
C ASN A 51 11.68 -5.12 9.80
N HIS A 52 11.76 -3.89 10.30
CA HIS A 52 10.84 -3.34 11.29
C HIS A 52 10.58 -1.88 10.94
N ASN A 53 9.32 -1.52 10.72
CA ASN A 53 8.89 -0.16 10.43
C ASN A 53 7.78 0.28 11.39
N ALA A 54 7.89 1.51 11.89
CA ALA A 54 6.91 2.07 12.79
C ALA A 54 6.70 3.56 12.52
N GLY A 55 5.44 4.00 12.57
CA GLY A 55 5.06 5.37 12.30
C GLY A 55 3.55 5.56 12.26
N GLU A 56 3.14 6.75 11.82
CA GLU A 56 1.74 7.11 11.62
C GLU A 56 1.57 7.95 10.34
N GLY A 57 0.43 7.82 9.69
CA GLY A 57 0.14 8.53 8.44
C GLY A 57 -1.26 8.23 7.94
N GLY A 58 -1.96 9.22 7.36
CA GLY A 58 -3.34 9.04 6.89
C GLY A 58 -4.32 8.57 7.98
N GLY A 59 -4.00 8.81 9.25
CA GLY A 59 -4.76 8.32 10.41
C GLY A 59 -4.60 6.84 10.74
N PHE A 60 -3.68 6.14 10.08
CA PHE A 60 -3.21 4.83 10.51
C PHE A 60 -2.03 4.98 11.46
N VAL A 61 -1.89 3.98 12.34
CA VAL A 61 -0.72 3.80 13.20
C VAL A 61 -0.22 2.39 12.95
N PHE A 62 1.06 2.25 12.67
CA PHE A 62 1.66 0.96 12.36
C PHE A 62 2.97 0.79 13.11
N ASP A 63 3.22 -0.46 13.48
CA ASP A 63 4.45 -0.94 14.10
C ASP A 63 4.55 -2.42 13.68
N GLN A 64 5.21 -2.66 12.55
CA GLN A 64 5.16 -3.90 11.79
C GLN A 64 6.57 -4.41 11.51
N GLY A 65 6.73 -5.72 11.46
CA GLY A 65 8.00 -6.33 11.11
C GLY A 65 7.83 -7.54 10.20
N VAL A 66 8.91 -7.87 9.50
CA VAL A 66 9.00 -9.06 8.66
C VAL A 66 10.34 -9.73 8.94
N ILE A 67 10.32 -11.05 9.10
CA ILE A 67 11.50 -11.90 9.14
C ILE A 67 11.37 -12.89 7.99
N ILE A 68 12.32 -12.86 7.05
CA ILE A 68 12.49 -13.85 6.00
C ILE A 68 13.69 -14.71 6.35
N ASN A 69 13.43 -15.99 6.61
CA ASN A 69 14.43 -16.99 7.00
C ASN A 69 13.93 -18.41 6.66
N GLY A 70 13.76 -18.69 5.37
CA GLY A 70 13.22 -19.97 4.88
C GLY A 70 11.85 -20.29 5.48
N GLU A 71 11.66 -21.52 5.97
CA GLU A 71 10.42 -21.95 6.63
C GLU A 71 10.14 -21.23 7.97
N ASN A 72 11.15 -20.59 8.55
CA ASN A 72 11.02 -19.81 9.79
C ASN A 72 10.75 -18.32 9.51
N SER A 73 9.93 -18.04 8.50
CA SER A 73 9.56 -16.67 8.11
C SER A 73 8.27 -16.21 8.79
N TRP A 74 8.25 -14.96 9.24
CA TRP A 74 7.18 -14.41 10.08
C TRP A 74 6.83 -12.97 9.69
N GLN A 75 5.54 -12.68 9.77
CA GLN A 75 5.01 -11.31 9.84
C GLN A 75 4.74 -10.97 11.30
N LEU A 76 5.25 -9.83 11.73
CA LEU A 76 5.11 -9.29 13.08
C LEU A 76 4.24 -8.04 13.02
N ASN A 77 3.34 -7.90 13.98
CA ASN A 77 2.60 -6.67 14.18
C ASN A 77 2.68 -6.33 15.67
N HIS A 78 3.59 -5.44 16.01
CA HIS A 78 3.83 -4.98 17.38
C HIS A 78 2.72 -4.05 17.86
N PHE A 79 2.01 -3.38 16.93
CA PHE A 79 0.84 -2.57 17.27
C PHE A 79 -0.32 -3.45 17.79
N SER A 80 -0.67 -4.52 17.07
CA SER A 80 -1.72 -5.46 17.48
C SER A 80 -1.23 -6.53 18.46
N GLY A 81 0.08 -6.73 18.59
CA GLY A 81 0.70 -7.71 19.48
C GLY A 81 0.66 -9.13 18.93
N THR A 82 0.76 -9.32 17.62
CA THR A 82 0.62 -10.62 16.96
C THR A 82 1.83 -10.99 16.12
N ALA A 83 2.10 -12.29 16.00
CA ALA A 83 3.07 -12.85 15.07
C ALA A 83 2.43 -14.00 14.28
N ALA A 84 2.56 -13.96 12.95
CA ALA A 84 2.00 -14.96 12.06
C ALA A 84 3.11 -15.58 11.19
N PRO A 85 3.15 -16.91 11.01
CA PRO A 85 4.04 -17.50 10.02
C PRO A 85 3.59 -17.09 8.61
N MET A 86 4.55 -17.00 7.69
CA MET A 86 4.31 -16.69 6.28
C MET A 86 4.23 -17.98 5.46
N ALA A 87 3.14 -18.18 4.73
CA ALA A 87 2.98 -19.35 3.85
C ALA A 87 3.91 -19.31 2.64
N GLU A 88 4.08 -18.11 2.08
CA GLU A 88 4.83 -17.87 0.83
C GLU A 88 5.86 -16.77 1.05
N PRO A 89 6.93 -17.02 1.83
CA PRO A 89 7.98 -16.03 2.05
C PRO A 89 8.84 -15.85 0.79
N ASP A 90 9.06 -14.61 0.38
CA ASP A 90 9.87 -14.26 -0.78
C ASP A 90 10.92 -13.20 -0.45
N TYR A 91 12.19 -13.62 -0.41
CA TYR A 91 13.31 -12.75 -0.06
C TYR A 91 13.47 -11.57 -1.04
N ALA A 92 13.33 -11.82 -2.34
CA ALA A 92 13.55 -10.80 -3.35
C ALA A 92 12.50 -9.66 -3.27
N THR A 93 11.24 -10.01 -3.01
CA THR A 93 10.12 -9.08 -2.85
C THR A 93 10.28 -8.26 -1.58
N GLN A 94 10.59 -8.91 -0.46
CA GLN A 94 10.67 -8.26 0.85
C GLN A 94 11.92 -7.39 1.01
N SER A 95 13.09 -7.85 0.55
CA SER A 95 14.35 -7.08 0.63
C SER A 95 14.51 -6.05 -0.49
N GLY A 96 13.77 -6.19 -1.59
CA GLY A 96 13.88 -5.33 -2.77
C GLY A 96 13.78 -3.82 -2.49
N PRO A 97 12.83 -3.33 -1.68
CA PRO A 97 12.76 -1.93 -1.28
C PRO A 97 14.03 -1.44 -0.60
N PHE A 98 14.58 -2.20 0.34
CA PHE A 98 15.83 -1.86 1.03
C PHE A 98 17.02 -1.84 0.07
N ILE A 99 17.13 -2.84 -0.82
CA ILE A 99 18.17 -2.89 -1.85
C ILE A 99 18.15 -1.62 -2.70
N ARG A 100 16.97 -1.16 -3.13
CA ARG A 100 16.81 0.02 -4.01
C ARG A 100 17.24 1.34 -3.39
N VAL A 101 17.27 1.44 -2.06
CA VAL A 101 17.65 2.69 -1.36
C VAL A 101 19.06 2.66 -0.78
N THR A 102 19.78 1.54 -0.92
CA THR A 102 21.14 1.36 -0.41
C THR A 102 22.10 1.07 -1.57
N ALA A 103 22.89 2.06 -1.98
CA ALA A 103 23.68 2.01 -3.20
C ALA A 103 24.59 0.77 -3.31
N PRO A 104 25.37 0.36 -2.28
CA PRO A 104 26.17 -0.86 -2.34
C PRO A 104 25.39 -2.13 -2.67
N LEU A 105 24.14 -2.24 -2.23
CA LEU A 105 23.29 -3.40 -2.50
C LEU A 105 22.89 -3.44 -3.98
N LEU A 106 22.55 -2.29 -4.59
CA LEU A 106 22.35 -2.17 -6.04
C LEU A 106 23.61 -2.52 -6.83
N ILE A 107 24.78 -2.03 -6.40
CA ILE A 107 26.04 -2.32 -7.10
C ILE A 107 26.38 -3.81 -7.01
N ARG A 108 26.06 -4.46 -5.90
CA ARG A 108 26.26 -5.91 -5.74
C ARG A 108 25.33 -6.70 -6.66
N GLN A 109 24.06 -6.29 -6.79
CA GLN A 109 23.14 -6.86 -7.78
C GLN A 109 23.64 -6.66 -9.21
N LEU A 110 24.12 -5.46 -9.55
CA LEU A 110 24.72 -5.16 -10.84
C LEU A 110 25.93 -6.03 -11.15
N GLN A 111 26.82 -6.26 -10.17
CA GLN A 111 27.98 -7.13 -10.35
C GLN A 111 27.59 -8.59 -10.62
N ALA A 112 26.63 -9.12 -9.85
CA ALA A 112 26.12 -10.47 -10.04
C ALA A 112 25.46 -10.65 -11.42
N ARG A 113 24.80 -9.59 -11.92
CA ARG A 113 24.01 -9.60 -13.16
C ARG A 113 24.68 -8.88 -14.33
N ARG A 114 25.97 -8.61 -14.25
CA ARG A 114 26.70 -7.78 -15.23
C ARG A 114 26.60 -8.25 -16.68
N GLN A 115 26.31 -9.53 -16.92
CA GLN A 115 26.13 -10.10 -18.26
C GLN A 115 24.79 -9.67 -18.90
N ALA A 116 23.80 -9.29 -18.09
CA ALA A 116 22.50 -8.76 -18.51
C ALA A 116 22.42 -7.22 -18.37
N ALA A 117 23.49 -6.58 -17.91
CA ALA A 117 23.58 -5.14 -17.82
C ALA A 117 24.10 -4.56 -19.14
N HIS A 118 23.53 -3.43 -19.56
CA HIS A 118 23.88 -2.73 -20.79
C HIS A 118 24.17 -1.27 -20.49
N TRP A 119 25.19 -0.72 -21.15
CA TRP A 119 25.42 0.71 -21.16
C TRP A 119 24.38 1.38 -22.05
N LEU A 120 23.66 2.35 -21.50
CA LEU A 120 22.59 3.07 -22.19
C LEU A 120 23.07 4.36 -22.85
N GLY A 121 24.19 4.92 -22.39
CA GLY A 121 24.70 6.19 -22.88
C GLY A 121 25.30 7.03 -21.77
N GLU A 122 25.50 8.30 -22.09
CA GLU A 122 25.93 9.34 -21.14
C GLU A 122 24.82 10.40 -21.02
N ALA A 123 24.69 11.01 -19.84
CA ALA A 123 23.85 12.19 -19.64
C ALA A 123 24.51 13.18 -18.68
N GLU A 124 24.25 14.47 -18.90
CA GLU A 124 24.56 15.51 -17.93
C GLU A 124 23.38 15.62 -16.95
N VAL A 125 23.65 15.43 -15.66
CA VAL A 125 22.68 15.53 -14.56
C VAL A 125 23.30 16.40 -13.48
N ASP A 126 22.58 17.44 -13.06
CA ASP A 126 23.04 18.42 -12.05
C ASP A 126 24.44 19.01 -12.34
N GLY A 127 24.73 19.27 -13.62
CA GLY A 127 26.01 19.82 -14.07
C GLY A 127 27.18 18.82 -14.05
N ARG A 128 26.91 17.52 -13.86
CA ARG A 128 27.91 16.44 -13.87
C ARG A 128 27.59 15.41 -14.94
N MET A 129 28.61 14.94 -15.65
CA MET A 129 28.46 13.88 -16.64
C MET A 129 28.38 12.51 -15.95
N HIS A 130 27.41 11.70 -16.36
CA HIS A 130 27.18 10.35 -15.83
C HIS A 130 27.22 9.30 -16.94
N ASP A 131 27.74 8.11 -16.62
CA ASP A 131 27.52 6.88 -17.38
C ASP A 131 26.21 6.21 -16.91
N ILE A 132 25.36 5.80 -17.85
CA ILE A 132 24.09 5.16 -17.54
C ILE A 132 24.16 3.66 -17.85
N VAL A 133 23.80 2.83 -16.88
CA VAL A 133 23.83 1.36 -16.99
C VAL A 133 22.49 0.77 -16.55
N THR A 134 21.99 -0.24 -17.27
CA THR A 134 20.78 -0.97 -16.85
C THR A 134 21.07 -1.96 -15.73
N LEU A 135 20.07 -2.13 -14.86
CA LEU A 135 19.98 -3.24 -13.93
C LEU A 135 18.56 -3.83 -13.97
N VAL A 136 18.47 -5.14 -14.18
CA VAL A 136 17.22 -5.90 -14.03
C VAL A 136 17.33 -6.74 -12.76
N MET A 137 16.57 -6.39 -11.72
CA MET A 137 16.50 -7.16 -10.47
C MET A 137 15.73 -8.48 -10.66
N GLU A 138 15.71 -9.35 -9.65
CA GLU A 138 14.92 -10.60 -9.70
C GLU A 138 13.42 -10.29 -9.86
N THR A 139 12.96 -9.29 -9.12
CA THR A 139 11.59 -8.81 -9.13
C THR A 139 11.56 -7.31 -9.45
N GLY A 140 10.49 -6.88 -10.13
CA GLY A 140 10.25 -5.47 -10.44
C GLY A 140 10.79 -4.99 -11.80
N PRO A 141 10.61 -3.69 -12.10
CA PRO A 141 10.96 -3.13 -13.40
C PRO A 141 12.48 -3.02 -13.60
N GLY A 142 12.89 -2.86 -14.86
CA GLY A 142 14.26 -2.47 -15.18
C GLY A 142 14.61 -1.10 -14.60
N LEU A 143 15.85 -0.96 -14.13
CA LEU A 143 16.41 0.22 -13.51
C LEU A 143 17.46 0.85 -14.42
N ALA A 144 17.53 2.18 -14.46
CA ALA A 144 18.63 2.93 -15.03
C ALA A 144 19.48 3.53 -13.91
N LEU A 145 20.76 3.15 -13.83
CA LEU A 145 21.71 3.58 -12.81
C LEU A 145 22.68 4.60 -13.39
N TYR A 146 22.84 5.74 -12.72
CA TYR A 146 23.66 6.86 -13.16
C TYR A 146 24.93 6.96 -12.30
N PHE A 147 26.07 6.71 -12.93
CA PHE A 147 27.38 6.76 -12.28
C PHE A 147 28.10 8.04 -12.66
N ASP A 148 28.40 8.90 -11.70
CA ASP A 148 29.15 10.13 -11.93
C ASP A 148 30.54 9.80 -12.49
N ARG A 149 30.92 10.39 -13.62
CA ARG A 149 32.16 10.01 -14.34
C ARG A 149 33.44 10.40 -13.59
N GLN A 150 33.35 11.37 -12.67
CA GLN A 150 34.50 11.84 -11.92
C GLN A 150 34.77 10.98 -10.67
N SER A 151 33.71 10.71 -9.89
CA SER A 151 33.80 9.96 -8.63
C SER A 151 33.54 8.46 -8.80
N HIS A 152 32.94 8.05 -9.92
CA HIS A 152 32.44 6.69 -10.19
C HIS A 152 31.36 6.21 -9.20
N MET A 153 30.72 7.14 -8.50
CA MET A 153 29.67 6.87 -7.53
C MET A 153 28.30 6.81 -8.21
N LEU A 154 27.44 5.91 -7.72
CA LEU A 154 26.02 5.93 -8.06
C LEU A 154 25.39 7.16 -7.42
N THR A 155 24.86 8.08 -8.21
CA THR A 155 24.27 9.33 -7.69
C THR A 155 22.78 9.39 -7.95
N ARG A 156 22.30 8.67 -8.97
CA ARG A 156 20.89 8.65 -9.35
C ARG A 156 20.46 7.29 -9.89
N MET A 157 19.20 6.96 -9.67
CA MET A 157 18.54 5.82 -10.30
C MET A 157 17.15 6.22 -10.77
N GLU A 158 16.69 5.65 -11.89
CA GLU A 158 15.33 5.82 -12.38
C GLU A 158 14.66 4.48 -12.69
N ARG A 159 13.34 4.45 -12.53
CA ARG A 159 12.49 3.35 -13.00
C ARG A 159 11.10 3.86 -13.39
N ALA A 160 10.43 3.13 -14.27
CA ALA A 160 8.99 3.29 -14.48
C ALA A 160 8.23 2.37 -13.53
N LEU A 161 7.19 2.89 -12.89
CA LEU A 161 6.28 2.15 -12.03
C LEU A 161 4.84 2.43 -12.44
N PRO A 162 4.26 1.70 -13.41
CA PRO A 162 2.84 1.81 -13.73
C PRO A 162 1.95 1.39 -12.54
N PRO A 163 0.79 2.03 -12.31
CA PRO A 163 0.28 3.21 -13.01
C PRO A 163 0.91 4.55 -12.56
N PHE A 164 1.74 4.55 -11.51
CA PHE A 164 2.28 5.74 -10.83
C PHE A 164 3.25 6.62 -11.66
N GLY A 165 3.88 6.09 -12.72
CA GLY A 165 4.72 6.87 -13.64
C GLY A 165 6.23 6.74 -13.40
N GLN A 166 6.98 7.83 -13.56
CA GLN A 166 8.44 7.83 -13.40
C GLN A 166 8.83 8.00 -11.93
N VAL A 167 9.74 7.15 -11.46
CA VAL A 167 10.31 7.23 -10.12
C VAL A 167 11.80 7.50 -10.22
N GLU A 168 12.24 8.56 -9.54
CA GLU A 168 13.63 8.99 -9.47
C GLU A 168 14.15 8.82 -8.05
N TYR A 169 15.40 8.40 -7.92
CA TYR A 169 16.14 8.23 -6.67
C TYR A 169 17.44 9.02 -6.77
N GLN A 170 17.80 9.73 -5.71
CA GLN A 170 19.07 10.46 -5.58
C GLN A 170 19.82 9.93 -4.37
N PHE A 171 21.05 9.47 -4.57
CA PHE A 171 21.90 8.91 -3.52
C PHE A 171 22.92 9.96 -3.08
N LEU A 172 22.85 10.34 -1.82
CA LEU A 172 23.55 11.51 -1.28
C LEU A 172 24.49 11.14 -0.13
N ASP A 173 25.40 12.07 0.17
CA ASP A 173 26.22 12.07 1.38
C ASP A 173 26.93 10.74 1.66
N TYR A 174 27.85 10.35 0.78
CA TYR A 174 28.52 9.06 0.91
C TYR A 174 29.55 9.00 2.04
N GLU A 175 29.50 7.92 2.82
CA GLU A 175 30.54 7.53 3.79
C GLU A 175 31.10 6.14 3.44
N THR A 176 32.40 5.93 3.67
CA THR A 176 33.05 4.64 3.40
C THR A 176 33.19 3.81 4.68
N LEU A 177 32.55 2.63 4.69
CA LEU A 177 32.64 1.65 5.78
C LEU A 177 33.19 0.34 5.24
N GLY A 178 34.25 -0.20 5.86
CA GLY A 178 34.88 -1.45 5.41
C GLY A 178 35.40 -1.41 3.97
N GLY A 179 35.69 -0.21 3.43
CA GLY A 179 36.09 -0.02 2.03
C GLY A 179 34.95 -0.02 1.02
N VAL A 180 33.69 0.02 1.49
CA VAL A 180 32.48 0.12 0.66
C VAL A 180 31.80 1.47 0.92
N PRO A 181 31.48 2.26 -0.12
CA PRO A 181 30.83 3.56 0.06
C PRO A 181 29.29 3.44 0.15
N PHE A 182 28.71 3.86 1.27
CA PHE A 182 27.27 3.87 1.55
C PHE A 182 26.73 5.30 1.51
N ASN A 183 25.60 5.50 0.82
CA ASN A 183 24.85 6.76 0.90
C ASN A 183 24.29 6.93 2.32
N GLN A 184 24.46 8.12 2.92
CA GLN A 184 23.88 8.45 4.23
C GLN A 184 22.52 9.14 4.11
N SER A 185 22.16 9.64 2.92
CA SER A 185 20.82 10.17 2.64
C SER A 185 20.32 9.69 1.27
N LEU A 186 19.00 9.65 1.11
CA LEU A 186 18.35 9.37 -0.16
C LEU A 186 17.09 10.23 -0.34
N LEU A 187 16.95 10.82 -1.53
CA LEU A 187 15.72 11.46 -1.96
C LEU A 187 15.04 10.62 -3.05
N LEU A 188 13.71 10.58 -3.03
CA LEU A 188 12.89 9.88 -3.99
C LEU A 188 11.75 10.78 -4.46
N PHE A 189 11.59 10.85 -5.77
CA PHE A 189 10.56 11.63 -6.44
C PHE A 189 9.68 10.74 -7.30
N VAL A 190 8.39 11.06 -7.36
CA VAL A 190 7.42 10.44 -8.27
C VAL A 190 6.90 11.52 -9.20
N ASN A 191 7.13 11.37 -10.51
CA ASN A 191 6.81 12.37 -11.53
C ASN A 191 7.35 13.79 -11.21
N GLY A 192 8.50 13.86 -10.56
CA GLY A 192 9.15 15.11 -10.14
C GLY A 192 8.66 15.68 -8.80
N GLU A 193 7.62 15.10 -8.19
CA GLU A 193 7.12 15.51 -6.88
C GLU A 193 7.87 14.75 -5.75
N PRO A 194 8.22 15.41 -4.63
CA PRO A 194 8.80 14.73 -3.47
C PRO A 194 7.88 13.63 -2.96
N ASN A 195 8.46 12.47 -2.65
CA ASN A 195 7.72 11.32 -2.13
C ASN A 195 8.37 10.69 -0.91
N LEU A 196 9.69 10.55 -0.90
CA LEU A 196 10.41 9.97 0.24
C LEU A 196 11.79 10.63 0.40
N GLU A 197 12.14 10.93 1.64
CA GLU A 197 13.48 11.29 2.08
C GLU A 197 13.90 10.31 3.17
N ILE A 198 15.13 9.85 3.12
CA ILE A 198 15.70 8.89 4.07
C ILE A 198 16.97 9.47 4.64
N ASP A 199 17.07 9.47 5.96
CA ASP A 199 18.31 9.68 6.70
C ASP A 199 18.79 8.35 7.29
N VAL A 200 20.02 7.95 6.97
CA VAL A 200 20.65 6.76 7.54
C VAL A 200 21.32 7.15 8.86
N LEU A 201 20.77 6.65 9.97
CA LEU A 201 21.27 6.94 11.31
C LEU A 201 22.47 6.07 11.69
N GLU A 202 22.46 4.82 11.24
CA GLU A 202 23.49 3.85 11.55
C GLU A 202 23.61 2.83 10.42
N THR A 203 24.84 2.45 10.07
CA THR A 203 25.13 1.32 9.19
C THR A 203 26.11 0.37 9.88
N GLN A 204 25.76 -0.91 9.97
CA GLN A 204 26.66 -1.98 10.38
C GLN A 204 26.83 -2.97 9.22
N ILE A 205 28.02 -3.53 9.09
CA ILE A 205 28.32 -4.53 8.05
C ILE A 205 28.92 -5.78 8.65
N ASN A 206 28.66 -6.92 8.01
CA ASN A 206 29.24 -8.22 8.33
C ASN A 206 29.06 -8.64 9.80
N GLN A 207 27.93 -8.25 10.40
CA GLN A 207 27.49 -8.69 11.72
C GLN A 207 26.55 -9.91 11.61
N PRO A 208 26.55 -10.81 12.60
CA PRO A 208 25.56 -11.89 12.67
C PRO A 208 24.16 -11.32 12.88
N LEU A 209 23.15 -11.93 12.26
CA LEU A 209 21.75 -11.47 12.34
C LEU A 209 20.92 -12.18 13.41
N ASP A 210 21.50 -13.15 14.14
CA ASP A 210 20.77 -14.04 15.06
C ASP A 210 19.86 -13.29 16.05
N ALA A 211 20.31 -12.12 16.54
CA ALA A 211 19.58 -11.30 17.50
C ALA A 211 18.24 -10.75 16.98
N TRP A 212 18.05 -10.69 15.66
CA TRP A 212 16.85 -10.15 15.02
C TRP A 212 15.96 -11.23 14.37
N LEU A 213 16.33 -12.50 14.49
CA LEU A 213 15.55 -13.64 13.96
C LEU A 213 14.60 -14.25 14.98
N GLU A 214 14.71 -13.85 16.25
CA GLU A 214 13.84 -14.34 17.32
C GLU A 214 12.48 -13.64 17.30
N ILE A 215 11.41 -14.44 17.42
CA ILE A 215 10.05 -13.91 17.57
C ILE A 215 9.84 -13.49 19.02
N PRO A 216 9.53 -12.21 19.30
CA PRO A 216 9.34 -11.75 20.67
C PRO A 216 8.24 -12.53 21.39
N ALA A 217 8.53 -13.04 22.58
CA ALA A 217 7.60 -13.86 23.37
C ALA A 217 6.32 -13.11 23.79
N ALA A 218 6.33 -11.78 23.73
CA ALA A 218 5.18 -10.93 24.00
C ALA A 218 4.13 -10.95 22.89
N LEU A 219 4.47 -11.41 21.68
CA LEU A 219 3.54 -11.47 20.55
C LEU A 219 2.72 -12.76 20.60
N GLU A 220 1.40 -12.61 20.48
CA GLU A 220 0.46 -13.72 20.33
C GLU A 220 0.68 -14.38 18.96
N ARG A 221 0.95 -15.69 18.96
CA ARG A 221 1.08 -16.46 17.72
C ARG A 221 -0.30 -16.73 17.15
N VAL A 222 -0.55 -16.22 15.95
CA VAL A 222 -1.81 -16.41 15.23
C VAL A 222 -1.61 -17.36 14.04
N GLY A 223 -2.71 -17.68 13.35
CA GLY A 223 -2.67 -18.52 12.16
C GLY A 223 -1.80 -17.93 11.05
N GLU A 224 -1.36 -18.80 10.15
CA GLU A 224 -0.57 -18.43 8.99
C GLU A 224 -1.30 -17.42 8.09
N VAL A 225 -0.57 -16.42 7.61
CA VAL A 225 -1.08 -15.45 6.63
C VAL A 225 -0.88 -16.01 5.23
N ARG A 226 -1.96 -16.01 4.46
CA ARG A 226 -2.00 -16.43 3.06
C ARG A 226 -2.65 -15.32 2.24
N PRO A 227 -2.09 -14.97 1.07
CA PRO A 227 -2.84 -14.25 0.06
C PRO A 227 -4.14 -14.99 -0.23
N ASP A 228 -5.27 -14.29 -0.17
CA ASP A 228 -6.54 -14.86 -0.55
C ASP A 228 -6.65 -14.96 -2.08
N GLU A 229 -7.23 -16.05 -2.56
CA GLU A 229 -7.44 -16.27 -3.98
C GLU A 229 -8.50 -15.32 -4.53
N PHE A 230 -8.33 -14.87 -5.76
CA PHE A 230 -9.34 -14.08 -6.46
C PHE A 230 -10.63 -14.88 -6.62
N ALA A 231 -11.73 -14.38 -6.05
CA ALA A 231 -13.03 -15.03 -6.08
C ALA A 231 -14.18 -14.03 -5.94
N SER A 232 -15.41 -14.53 -6.15
CA SER A 232 -16.65 -13.84 -5.80
C SER A 232 -17.29 -14.49 -4.57
N GLN A 233 -17.79 -13.66 -3.65
CA GLN A 233 -18.59 -14.06 -2.51
C GLN A 233 -19.92 -13.32 -2.52
N GLU A 234 -21.03 -14.04 -2.59
CA GLU A 234 -22.36 -13.46 -2.36
C GLU A 234 -22.58 -13.31 -0.85
N ILE A 235 -22.48 -12.09 -0.34
CA ILE A 235 -22.56 -11.78 1.10
C ILE A 235 -23.99 -11.48 1.56
N ASP A 236 -24.89 -11.22 0.61
CA ASP A 236 -26.34 -11.13 0.75
C ASP A 236 -26.99 -11.33 -0.62
N GLU A 237 -28.31 -11.49 -0.72
CA GLU A 237 -29.00 -11.78 -1.98
C GLU A 237 -28.70 -10.69 -3.02
N GLY A 238 -27.99 -11.04 -4.09
CA GLY A 238 -27.58 -10.10 -5.14
C GLY A 238 -26.55 -9.06 -4.69
N VAL A 239 -25.81 -9.30 -3.60
CA VAL A 239 -24.72 -8.44 -3.12
C VAL A 239 -23.41 -9.24 -3.13
N PHE A 240 -22.50 -8.88 -4.04
CA PHE A 240 -21.29 -9.64 -4.32
C PHE A 240 -20.05 -8.86 -3.89
N LEU A 241 -19.27 -9.41 -2.97
CA LEU A 241 -17.89 -8.98 -2.69
C LEU A 241 -16.97 -9.75 -3.64
N ILE A 242 -16.25 -9.03 -4.50
CA ILE A 242 -15.41 -9.67 -5.53
C ILE A 242 -14.01 -9.07 -5.46
N GLY A 243 -13.01 -9.93 -5.40
CA GLY A 243 -11.62 -9.52 -5.27
C GLY A 243 -10.72 -10.66 -4.83
N GLY A 244 -9.47 -10.31 -4.56
CA GLY A 244 -8.40 -11.24 -4.25
C GLY A 244 -7.19 -10.48 -3.72
N ASN A 245 -6.32 -11.16 -2.98
CA ASN A 245 -5.06 -10.62 -2.48
C ASN A 245 -5.22 -9.26 -1.75
N GLY A 246 -6.20 -9.18 -0.85
CA GLY A 246 -6.46 -7.99 -0.03
C GLY A 246 -6.99 -6.77 -0.79
N THR A 247 -7.63 -6.95 -1.94
CA THR A 247 -8.25 -5.87 -2.71
C THR A 247 -9.62 -6.30 -3.26
N TYR A 248 -10.67 -5.55 -2.95
CA TYR A 248 -12.06 -5.91 -3.29
C TYR A 248 -12.89 -4.73 -3.78
N SER A 249 -13.94 -5.06 -4.51
CA SER A 249 -15.05 -4.15 -4.82
C SER A 249 -16.38 -4.85 -4.56
N LEU A 250 -17.40 -4.06 -4.25
CA LEU A 250 -18.76 -4.55 -3.97
C LEU A 250 -19.65 -4.31 -5.19
N PHE A 251 -20.42 -5.31 -5.59
CA PHE A 251 -21.38 -5.20 -6.68
C PHE A 251 -22.78 -5.52 -6.17
N VAL A 252 -23.68 -4.56 -6.35
CA VAL A 252 -25.06 -4.64 -5.85
C VAL A 252 -25.99 -4.75 -7.05
N GLU A 253 -26.64 -5.91 -7.17
CA GLU A 253 -27.66 -6.14 -8.18
C GLU A 253 -28.92 -5.33 -7.85
N MET A 254 -29.34 -4.50 -8.80
CA MET A 254 -30.60 -3.75 -8.74
C MET A 254 -31.59 -4.41 -9.71
N ALA A 255 -32.84 -3.97 -9.76
CA ALA A 255 -33.89 -4.53 -10.60
C ALA A 255 -33.51 -4.56 -12.09
N ASP A 256 -32.92 -3.48 -12.61
CA ASP A 256 -32.59 -3.30 -14.03
C ASP A 256 -31.12 -2.95 -14.30
N HIS A 257 -30.28 -2.89 -13.26
CA HIS A 257 -28.87 -2.51 -13.38
C HIS A 257 -28.02 -3.08 -12.23
N VAL A 258 -26.73 -2.77 -12.23
CA VAL A 258 -25.81 -2.99 -11.11
C VAL A 258 -25.24 -1.64 -10.66
N VAL A 259 -25.06 -1.49 -9.34
CA VAL A 259 -24.23 -0.45 -8.74
C VAL A 259 -22.94 -1.11 -8.26
N ALA A 260 -21.80 -0.68 -8.79
CA ALA A 260 -20.49 -1.09 -8.32
C ALA A 260 -19.97 -0.05 -7.32
N ILE A 261 -19.44 -0.50 -6.19
CA ILE A 261 -18.88 0.32 -5.12
C ILE A 261 -17.41 -0.05 -4.96
N GLU A 262 -16.59 0.99 -4.92
CA GLU A 262 -15.14 0.99 -4.99
C GLU A 262 -14.56 0.88 -6.40
N GLY A 263 -13.42 1.54 -6.64
CA GLY A 263 -12.72 1.58 -7.93
C GLY A 263 -11.34 0.96 -7.89
N THR A 264 -11.18 -0.21 -7.27
CA THR A 264 -9.86 -0.83 -7.12
C THR A 264 -9.27 -1.37 -8.43
N VAL A 265 -8.00 -1.81 -8.38
CA VAL A 265 -7.32 -2.46 -9.51
C VAL A 265 -8.00 -3.78 -9.95
N VAL A 266 -8.77 -4.43 -9.08
CA VAL A 266 -9.42 -5.72 -9.42
C VAL A 266 -10.65 -5.57 -10.30
N VAL A 267 -11.19 -4.34 -10.44
CA VAL A 267 -12.47 -4.07 -11.10
C VAL A 267 -12.62 -4.70 -12.50
N PRO A 268 -11.63 -4.66 -13.42
CA PRO A 268 -11.77 -5.30 -14.73
C PRO A 268 -12.08 -6.81 -14.64
N ASP A 269 -11.35 -7.52 -13.79
CA ASP A 269 -11.55 -8.96 -13.58
C ASP A 269 -12.82 -9.23 -12.74
N ALA A 270 -13.12 -8.36 -11.78
CA ALA A 270 -14.31 -8.45 -10.94
C ALA A 270 -15.61 -8.26 -11.74
N ILE A 271 -15.61 -7.39 -12.75
CA ILE A 271 -16.75 -7.28 -13.69
C ILE A 271 -16.91 -8.58 -14.47
N ALA A 272 -15.82 -9.16 -14.99
CA ALA A 272 -15.88 -10.43 -15.71
C ALA A 272 -16.40 -11.58 -14.82
N GLU A 273 -16.00 -11.58 -13.55
CA GLU A 273 -16.49 -12.52 -12.55
C GLU A 273 -17.98 -12.30 -12.23
N LEU A 274 -18.40 -11.04 -12.02
CA LEU A 274 -19.80 -10.68 -11.79
C LEU A 274 -20.72 -11.18 -12.91
N ARG A 275 -20.29 -11.13 -14.18
CA ARG A 275 -21.11 -11.57 -15.32
C ARG A 275 -21.49 -13.06 -15.27
N LYS A 276 -20.84 -13.86 -14.43
CA LYS A 276 -21.25 -15.26 -14.18
C LYS A 276 -22.53 -15.36 -13.36
N HIS A 277 -22.82 -14.33 -12.55
CA HIS A 277 -23.99 -14.24 -11.68
C HIS A 277 -25.05 -13.29 -12.26
N VAL A 278 -24.63 -12.16 -12.82
CA VAL A 278 -25.49 -11.10 -13.36
C VAL A 278 -25.11 -10.78 -14.81
N ALA A 279 -25.64 -11.57 -15.75
CA ALA A 279 -25.22 -11.54 -17.16
C ALA A 279 -25.72 -10.29 -17.93
N ASP A 280 -26.98 -9.89 -17.76
CA ASP A 280 -27.66 -8.98 -18.70
C ASP A 280 -27.82 -7.54 -18.20
N LYS A 281 -27.52 -7.26 -16.92
CA LYS A 281 -27.77 -5.94 -16.31
C LYS A 281 -26.59 -4.98 -16.51
N PRO A 282 -26.77 -3.78 -17.06
CA PRO A 282 -25.67 -2.83 -17.21
C PRO A 282 -25.17 -2.35 -15.84
N ILE A 283 -23.87 -2.06 -15.73
CA ILE A 283 -23.35 -1.29 -14.59
C ILE A 283 -23.73 0.16 -14.83
N ARG A 284 -24.68 0.68 -14.05
CA ARG A 284 -25.18 2.06 -14.23
C ARG A 284 -24.35 3.07 -13.47
N TYR A 285 -23.83 2.66 -12.30
CA TYR A 285 -23.04 3.50 -11.41
C TYR A 285 -21.77 2.77 -10.97
N GLY A 286 -20.64 3.46 -11.03
CA GLY A 286 -19.40 3.07 -10.36
C GLY A 286 -19.07 4.10 -9.29
N VAL A 287 -19.20 3.75 -8.02
CA VAL A 287 -18.95 4.64 -6.88
C VAL A 287 -17.48 4.55 -6.51
N LEU A 288 -16.75 5.67 -6.69
CA LEU A 288 -15.37 5.83 -6.29
C LEU A 288 -15.36 6.53 -4.93
N THR A 289 -15.14 5.77 -3.86
CA THR A 289 -15.40 6.20 -2.47
C THR A 289 -14.58 7.43 -2.11
N HIS A 290 -13.34 7.48 -2.57
CA HIS A 290 -12.43 8.61 -2.43
C HIS A 290 -11.36 8.56 -3.54
N HIS A 291 -10.33 9.40 -3.41
CA HIS A 291 -9.38 9.69 -4.49
C HIS A 291 -8.04 8.96 -4.40
N HIS A 292 -7.84 8.11 -3.39
CA HIS A 292 -6.54 7.46 -3.22
C HIS A 292 -6.25 6.54 -4.39
N SER A 293 -4.95 6.41 -4.69
CA SER A 293 -4.46 5.84 -5.94
C SER A 293 -4.80 4.36 -6.15
N ASP A 294 -5.17 3.65 -5.08
CA ASP A 294 -5.66 2.27 -5.08
C ASP A 294 -7.19 2.14 -5.14
N HIS A 295 -7.93 3.24 -5.03
CA HIS A 295 -9.41 3.30 -5.02
C HIS A 295 -10.04 3.88 -6.30
N ILE A 296 -9.20 4.37 -7.22
CA ILE A 296 -9.60 4.92 -8.51
C ILE A 296 -9.17 4.14 -9.78
N PRO A 297 -8.24 3.15 -9.78
CA PRO A 297 -7.82 2.46 -11.01
C PRO A 297 -8.97 1.82 -11.82
N GLY A 298 -10.06 1.41 -11.15
CA GLY A 298 -11.26 0.84 -11.76
C GLY A 298 -12.10 1.83 -12.56
N ALA A 299 -11.84 3.15 -12.46
CA ALA A 299 -12.59 4.19 -13.15
C ALA A 299 -12.64 3.97 -14.68
N ALA A 300 -11.53 3.56 -15.30
CA ALA A 300 -11.48 3.29 -16.74
C ALA A 300 -12.40 2.13 -17.16
N ALA A 301 -12.48 1.08 -16.33
CA ALA A 301 -13.36 -0.06 -16.59
C ALA A 301 -14.84 0.32 -16.48
N TYR A 302 -15.21 1.10 -15.45
CA TYR A 302 -16.57 1.60 -15.31
C TYR A 302 -16.98 2.56 -16.44
N ALA A 303 -16.08 3.47 -16.85
CA ALA A 303 -16.32 4.35 -17.99
C ALA A 303 -16.55 3.56 -19.29
N LYS A 304 -15.78 2.48 -19.50
CA LYS A 304 -15.94 1.57 -20.65
C LYS A 304 -17.27 0.82 -20.65
N GLU A 305 -17.80 0.46 -19.48
CA GLU A 305 -19.16 -0.08 -19.32
C GLU A 305 -20.26 0.98 -19.54
N GLY A 306 -19.88 2.26 -19.73
CA GLY A 306 -20.80 3.37 -19.93
C GLY A 306 -21.45 3.89 -18.65
N ALA A 307 -20.95 3.47 -17.49
CA ALA A 307 -21.44 3.83 -16.17
C ALA A 307 -21.24 5.33 -15.87
N THR A 308 -22.06 5.86 -14.97
CA THR A 308 -21.82 7.16 -14.33
C THR A 308 -20.90 6.95 -13.14
N LEU A 309 -19.73 7.61 -13.14
CA LEU A 309 -18.81 7.58 -12.01
C LEU A 309 -19.32 8.53 -10.92
N VAL A 310 -19.55 7.99 -9.74
CA VAL A 310 -20.03 8.75 -8.58
C VAL A 310 -18.83 9.03 -7.67
N THR A 311 -18.57 10.30 -7.38
CA THR A 311 -17.41 10.73 -6.57
C THR A 311 -17.61 12.16 -6.04
N PHE A 312 -16.60 12.76 -5.41
CA PHE A 312 -16.62 14.16 -4.98
C PHE A 312 -16.17 15.12 -6.08
N LYS A 313 -16.65 16.37 -6.03
CA LYS A 313 -16.23 17.40 -6.99
C LYS A 313 -14.71 17.64 -6.97
N ASP A 314 -14.12 17.59 -5.78
CA ASP A 314 -12.69 17.81 -5.58
C ASP A 314 -11.83 16.70 -6.22
N ASN A 315 -12.42 15.52 -6.44
CA ASN A 315 -11.75 14.37 -7.04
C ASN A 315 -11.84 14.38 -8.58
N GLU A 316 -12.49 15.37 -9.21
CA GLU A 316 -12.77 15.34 -10.66
C GLU A 316 -11.52 15.14 -11.51
N ALA A 317 -10.43 15.87 -11.21
CA ALA A 317 -9.22 15.81 -12.01
C ALA A 317 -8.60 14.41 -12.01
N VAL A 318 -8.39 13.85 -10.82
CA VAL A 318 -7.78 12.52 -10.65
C VAL A 318 -8.68 11.39 -11.15
N VAL A 319 -10.01 11.53 -11.01
CA VAL A 319 -10.95 10.54 -11.54
C VAL A 319 -11.00 10.56 -13.07
N ARG A 320 -10.97 11.74 -13.71
CA ARG A 320 -10.90 11.82 -15.19
C ARG A 320 -9.59 11.27 -15.73
N GLU A 321 -8.49 11.54 -15.04
CA GLU A 321 -7.18 10.97 -15.38
C GLU A 321 -7.21 9.44 -15.28
N ALA A 322 -7.68 8.90 -14.16
CA ALA A 322 -7.81 7.46 -13.95
C ALA A 322 -8.78 6.79 -14.94
N ALA A 323 -9.85 7.49 -15.33
CA ALA A 323 -10.79 7.01 -16.35
C ALA A 323 -10.18 6.95 -17.75
N GLY A 324 -9.12 7.73 -18.02
CA GLY A 324 -8.55 7.88 -19.35
C GLY A 324 -9.51 8.51 -20.37
N ASP A 325 -10.59 9.15 -19.90
CA ASP A 325 -11.64 9.76 -20.72
C ASP A 325 -12.06 11.12 -20.13
N PRO A 326 -11.73 12.25 -20.79
CA PRO A 326 -12.12 13.57 -20.31
C PRO A 326 -13.63 13.77 -20.32
N GLU A 327 -14.39 12.99 -21.10
CA GLU A 327 -15.85 13.06 -21.21
C GLU A 327 -16.57 12.00 -20.36
N ALA A 328 -15.84 11.31 -19.47
CA ALA A 328 -16.43 10.37 -18.53
C ALA A 328 -17.62 11.01 -17.78
N LYS A 329 -18.74 10.28 -17.68
CA LYS A 329 -19.95 10.74 -17.00
C LYS A 329 -19.68 10.79 -15.51
N LEU A 330 -19.72 11.99 -14.92
CA LEU A 330 -19.54 12.18 -13.48
C LEU A 330 -20.85 12.60 -12.83
N GLN A 331 -21.11 12.07 -11.63
CA GLN A 331 -22.12 12.55 -10.71
C GLN A 331 -21.45 12.87 -9.38
N PHE A 332 -21.55 14.13 -8.96
CA PHE A 332 -20.91 14.57 -7.72
C PHE A 332 -21.82 14.35 -6.52
N VAL A 333 -21.24 13.84 -5.45
CA VAL A 333 -21.85 13.78 -4.12
C VAL A 333 -21.36 14.99 -3.32
N ASP A 334 -22.29 15.62 -2.61
CA ASP A 334 -21.97 16.58 -1.55
C ASP A 334 -22.02 15.81 -0.22
N GLN A 335 -23.07 15.95 0.58
CA GLN A 335 -23.18 15.22 1.86
C GLN A 335 -23.78 13.81 1.74
N ARG A 336 -24.75 13.63 0.84
CA ARG A 336 -25.47 12.36 0.68
C ARG A 336 -25.99 12.19 -0.74
N LEU A 337 -26.02 10.95 -1.21
CA LEU A 337 -26.71 10.56 -2.44
C LEU A 337 -27.47 9.25 -2.21
N SER A 338 -28.69 9.14 -2.76
CA SER A 338 -29.45 7.89 -2.75
C SER A 338 -29.55 7.35 -4.17
N LEU A 339 -29.20 6.08 -4.35
CA LEU A 339 -29.33 5.32 -5.58
C LEU A 339 -30.40 4.24 -5.34
N SER A 340 -31.54 4.33 -6.01
CA SER A 340 -32.66 3.41 -5.82
C SER A 340 -33.29 3.00 -7.15
N ASP A 341 -33.77 1.76 -7.21
CA ASP A 341 -34.61 1.24 -8.30
C ASP A 341 -36.10 1.11 -7.90
N GLY A 342 -36.45 1.60 -6.70
CA GLY A 342 -37.79 1.48 -6.10
C GLY A 342 -38.00 0.23 -5.24
N SER A 343 -37.16 -0.79 -5.37
CA SER A 343 -37.17 -2.03 -4.58
C SER A 343 -35.98 -2.14 -3.62
N ARG A 344 -34.80 -1.70 -4.06
CA ARG A 344 -33.56 -1.63 -3.28
C ARG A 344 -33.05 -0.19 -3.29
N THR A 345 -32.39 0.20 -2.20
CA THR A 345 -31.79 1.54 -2.03
C THR A 345 -30.38 1.39 -1.50
N ILE A 346 -29.45 2.14 -2.09
CA ILE A 346 -28.09 2.34 -1.59
C ILE A 346 -27.96 3.81 -1.21
N GLU A 347 -27.48 4.08 -0.02
CA GLU A 347 -27.29 5.41 0.53
C GLU A 347 -25.79 5.69 0.68
N LEU A 348 -25.30 6.70 -0.04
CA LEU A 348 -23.93 7.15 0.03
C LEU A 348 -23.86 8.33 1.00
N TYR A 349 -22.94 8.27 1.96
CA TYR A 349 -22.72 9.32 2.95
C TYR A 349 -21.28 9.77 2.92
N ASP A 350 -21.07 11.08 2.81
CA ASP A 350 -19.77 11.65 3.13
C ASP A 350 -19.57 11.65 4.64
N ILE A 351 -18.55 10.94 5.11
CA ILE A 351 -18.17 10.92 6.53
C ILE A 351 -16.98 11.84 6.82
N GLY A 352 -16.47 12.54 5.81
CA GLY A 352 -15.39 13.49 5.91
C GLY A 352 -15.73 14.75 6.74
N PRO A 353 -14.70 15.48 7.20
CA PRO A 353 -13.29 15.12 7.14
C PRO A 353 -12.93 14.02 8.15
N THR A 354 -12.08 13.10 7.71
CA THR A 354 -11.47 12.07 8.57
C THR A 354 -9.94 12.25 8.61
N PRO A 355 -9.23 11.57 9.51
CA PRO A 355 -7.78 11.51 9.46
C PRO A 355 -7.19 10.98 8.12
N HIS A 356 -7.99 10.27 7.31
CA HIS A 356 -7.58 9.63 6.06
C HIS A 356 -7.85 10.49 4.82
N ALA A 357 -9.04 11.09 4.74
CA ALA A 357 -9.48 11.89 3.60
C ALA A 357 -10.34 13.07 4.06
N GLU A 358 -10.25 14.21 3.37
CA GLU A 358 -11.17 15.34 3.59
C GLU A 358 -12.61 14.99 3.23
N HIS A 359 -12.77 14.11 2.22
CA HIS A 359 -14.04 13.58 1.77
C HIS A 359 -13.90 12.08 1.47
N ILE A 360 -14.79 11.27 2.04
CA ILE A 360 -14.86 9.82 1.76
C ILE A 360 -16.28 9.31 1.93
N LEU A 361 -16.74 8.55 0.93
CA LEU A 361 -18.05 7.92 0.94
C LEU A 361 -18.02 6.58 1.65
N ILE A 362 -18.94 6.38 2.58
CA ILE A 362 -19.43 5.04 2.91
C ILE A 362 -20.69 4.76 2.10
N ALA A 363 -20.95 3.49 1.79
CA ALA A 363 -22.21 3.06 1.19
C ALA A 363 -23.01 2.20 2.16
N TYR A 364 -24.25 2.57 2.42
CA TYR A 364 -25.17 1.86 3.30
C TYR A 364 -26.30 1.23 2.48
N LEU A 365 -26.54 -0.06 2.72
CA LEU A 365 -27.63 -0.84 2.14
C LEU A 365 -28.62 -1.17 3.27
N PRO A 366 -29.73 -0.40 3.42
CA PRO A 366 -30.60 -0.54 4.59
C PRO A 366 -31.36 -1.86 4.66
N ALA A 367 -31.71 -2.46 3.52
CA ALA A 367 -32.47 -3.71 3.50
C ALA A 367 -31.60 -4.90 3.94
N GLU A 368 -30.31 -4.87 3.58
CA GLU A 368 -29.32 -5.89 3.87
C GLU A 368 -28.54 -5.63 5.17
N GLY A 369 -28.64 -4.40 5.73
CA GLY A 369 -27.89 -3.98 6.91
C GLY A 369 -26.38 -3.99 6.69
N ILE A 370 -25.92 -3.61 5.48
CA ILE A 370 -24.49 -3.61 5.09
C ILE A 370 -23.98 -2.17 5.03
N VAL A 371 -22.80 -1.92 5.61
CA VAL A 371 -22.01 -0.71 5.36
C VAL A 371 -20.70 -1.10 4.67
N TRP A 372 -20.48 -0.54 3.49
CA TRP A 372 -19.16 -0.45 2.86
C TRP A 372 -18.39 0.72 3.46
N GLU A 373 -17.28 0.44 4.13
CA GLU A 373 -16.51 1.45 4.88
C GLU A 373 -15.27 1.98 4.16
N ALA A 374 -14.89 1.37 3.03
CA ALA A 374 -13.62 1.59 2.34
C ALA A 374 -12.40 1.14 3.19
N ASP A 375 -11.73 2.06 3.90
CA ASP A 375 -10.42 1.83 4.55
C ASP A 375 -10.38 2.14 6.05
N HIS A 376 -11.48 2.63 6.61
CA HIS A 376 -11.52 3.08 7.99
C HIS A 376 -11.51 1.93 9.00
N PHE A 377 -11.82 0.69 8.61
CA PHE A 377 -11.81 -0.46 9.50
C PHE A 377 -10.86 -1.59 9.03
N PRO A 378 -9.59 -1.56 9.47
CA PRO A 378 -8.62 -2.62 9.16
C PRO A 378 -9.02 -3.96 9.77
N VAL A 379 -9.61 -4.83 8.96
CA VAL A 379 -10.03 -6.18 9.35
C VAL A 379 -9.07 -7.19 8.73
N PRO A 380 -8.25 -7.93 9.52
CA PRO A 380 -7.39 -8.94 8.95
C PRO A 380 -8.22 -10.10 8.38
N PRO A 381 -7.77 -10.75 7.28
CA PRO A 381 -8.50 -11.83 6.65
C PRO A 381 -8.73 -13.00 7.61
N THR A 382 -7.80 -13.23 8.54
CA THR A 382 -7.92 -14.21 9.63
C THR A 382 -7.36 -13.64 10.94
N GLY A 383 -7.68 -14.28 12.06
CA GLY A 383 -7.13 -13.92 13.36
C GLY A 383 -7.91 -12.83 14.09
N VAL A 384 -7.21 -12.12 14.98
CA VAL A 384 -7.79 -11.19 15.94
C VAL A 384 -8.01 -9.79 15.35
N ILE A 385 -9.11 -9.14 15.72
CA ILE A 385 -9.36 -7.75 15.36
C ILE A 385 -8.32 -6.85 16.06
N PRO A 386 -7.60 -6.00 15.31
CA PRO A 386 -6.59 -5.12 15.88
C PRO A 386 -7.22 -3.98 16.71
N PRO A 387 -6.45 -3.34 17.61
CA PRO A 387 -6.88 -2.11 18.29
C PRO A 387 -7.26 -1.01 17.29
N ALA A 388 -8.26 -0.20 17.63
CA ALA A 388 -8.72 0.88 16.77
C ALA A 388 -7.66 1.99 16.65
N VAL A 389 -7.29 2.28 15.39
CA VAL A 389 -6.49 3.44 14.97
C VAL A 389 -7.38 4.69 14.80
N PRO A 390 -6.81 5.90 14.66
CA PRO A 390 -7.60 7.13 14.50
C PRO A 390 -8.70 7.06 13.42
N VAL A 391 -8.44 6.45 12.25
CA VAL A 391 -9.46 6.30 11.20
C VAL A 391 -10.64 5.44 11.65
N THR A 392 -10.39 4.34 12.37
CA THR A 392 -11.44 3.46 12.88
C THR A 392 -12.30 4.15 13.93
N ARG A 393 -11.69 5.04 14.75
CA ARG A 393 -12.45 5.86 15.72
C ARG A 393 -13.33 6.88 15.00
N ALA A 394 -12.79 7.58 14.00
CA ALA A 394 -13.56 8.53 13.20
C ALA A 394 -14.74 7.85 12.49
N PHE A 395 -14.57 6.63 12.01
CA PHE A 395 -15.65 5.83 11.41
C PHE A 395 -16.71 5.41 12.43
N ALA A 396 -16.31 4.96 13.62
CA ALA A 396 -17.25 4.64 14.69
C ALA A 396 -18.11 5.86 15.08
N GLU A 397 -17.48 7.04 15.23
CA GLU A 397 -18.18 8.31 15.49
C GLU A 397 -19.12 8.71 14.34
N ALA A 398 -18.75 8.42 13.10
CA ALA A 398 -19.61 8.66 11.94
C ALA A 398 -20.84 7.74 11.94
N LEU A 399 -20.67 6.45 12.25
CA LEU A 399 -21.80 5.51 12.38
C LEU A 399 -22.76 5.92 13.49
N GLU A 400 -22.25 6.33 14.66
CA GLU A 400 -23.08 6.85 15.76
C GLU A 400 -23.84 8.12 15.35
N ARG A 401 -23.18 9.04 14.65
CA ARG A 401 -23.81 10.29 14.17
C ARG A 401 -24.90 10.03 13.14
N LEU A 402 -24.71 9.04 12.27
CA LEU A 402 -25.65 8.70 11.21
C LEU A 402 -26.82 7.82 11.70
N ASP A 403 -26.69 7.19 12.87
CA ASP A 403 -27.70 6.33 13.49
C ASP A 403 -28.17 5.21 12.55
N LEU A 404 -27.20 4.52 11.91
CA LEU A 404 -27.47 3.46 10.93
C LEU A 404 -27.71 2.11 11.64
N GLU A 405 -28.69 1.35 11.14
CA GLU A 405 -28.96 -0.03 11.57
C GLU A 405 -28.19 -1.03 10.69
N TYR A 406 -27.02 -1.48 11.15
CA TYR A 406 -26.17 -2.39 10.39
C TYR A 406 -25.82 -3.68 11.15
N GLY A 407 -25.68 -4.77 10.40
CA GLY A 407 -25.18 -6.05 10.88
C GLY A 407 -23.84 -6.46 10.28
N LYS A 408 -23.46 -5.85 9.14
CA LYS A 408 -22.27 -6.20 8.35
C LYS A 408 -21.46 -4.93 8.03
N LEU A 409 -20.15 -5.02 8.23
CA LEU A 409 -19.14 -4.04 7.85
C LEU A 409 -18.20 -4.69 6.84
N VAL A 410 -18.01 -4.05 5.69
CA VAL A 410 -17.25 -4.59 4.55
C VAL A 410 -16.32 -3.52 4.02
N GLY A 411 -15.06 -3.89 3.75
CA GLY A 411 -14.00 -2.96 3.34
C GLY A 411 -13.31 -3.34 2.04
N ALA A 412 -12.48 -2.43 1.53
CA ALA A 412 -11.71 -2.62 0.31
C ALA A 412 -10.52 -3.58 0.48
N HIS A 413 -10.07 -3.80 1.73
CA HIS A 413 -8.84 -4.54 2.04
C HIS A 413 -9.03 -5.81 2.87
N SER A 414 -10.22 -6.41 2.84
CA SER A 414 -10.47 -7.67 3.54
C SER A 414 -11.57 -8.50 2.87
N PRO A 415 -11.40 -9.83 2.76
CA PRO A 415 -12.51 -10.71 2.37
C PRO A 415 -13.49 -10.92 3.53
N ARG A 416 -13.09 -10.56 4.76
CA ARG A 416 -13.86 -10.83 5.96
C ARG A 416 -14.96 -9.80 6.12
N VAL A 417 -16.21 -10.27 6.11
CA VAL A 417 -17.37 -9.50 6.55
C VAL A 417 -17.33 -9.39 8.07
N ALA A 418 -17.03 -8.20 8.59
CA ALA A 418 -17.03 -7.90 10.02
C ALA A 418 -18.43 -7.46 10.47
N GLY A 419 -18.62 -7.29 11.79
CA GLY A 419 -19.85 -6.75 12.35
C GLY A 419 -19.63 -5.78 13.51
N PRO A 420 -20.72 -5.25 14.12
CA PRO A 420 -20.64 -4.33 15.25
C PRO A 420 -19.79 -4.84 16.42
N ALA A 421 -19.79 -6.15 16.66
CA ALA A 421 -18.99 -6.78 17.72
C ALA A 421 -17.48 -6.73 17.42
N ASP A 422 -17.08 -6.84 16.16
CA ASP A 422 -15.67 -6.69 15.75
C ASP A 422 -15.25 -5.22 15.95
N LEU A 423 -16.07 -4.26 15.54
CA LEU A 423 -15.78 -2.82 15.75
C LEU A 423 -15.66 -2.48 17.24
N ALA A 424 -16.57 -2.98 18.08
CA ALA A 424 -16.49 -2.84 19.53
C ALA A 424 -15.22 -3.50 20.11
N THR A 425 -14.78 -4.62 19.54
CA THR A 425 -13.51 -5.26 19.92
C THR A 425 -12.33 -4.35 19.59
N ALA A 426 -12.28 -3.77 18.39
CA ALA A 426 -11.22 -2.81 18.03
C ALA A 426 -11.17 -1.61 18.98
N LEU A 427 -12.33 -1.02 19.27
CA LEU A 427 -12.43 0.18 20.12
C LEU A 427 -12.02 -0.07 21.58
N SER A 428 -12.23 -1.29 22.08
CA SER A 428 -11.91 -1.67 23.47
C SER A 428 -10.49 -2.19 23.67
N ARG A 429 -9.86 -2.77 22.63
CA ARG A 429 -8.47 -3.25 22.70
C ARG A 429 -7.49 -2.07 22.82
N GLN A 430 -6.42 -2.31 23.58
CA GLN A 430 -5.29 -1.41 23.67
C GLN A 430 -4.15 -1.92 22.78
N PRO A 431 -3.34 -1.02 22.18
CA PRO A 431 -2.10 -1.39 21.51
C PRO A 431 -1.20 -2.23 22.43
N ALA A 432 -0.51 -3.22 21.87
CA ALA A 432 0.15 -4.26 22.65
C ALA A 432 1.36 -3.77 23.47
N ASN A 433 1.93 -2.59 23.16
CA ASN A 433 2.61 -1.64 24.06
C ASN A 433 3.58 -0.76 23.24
N ALA A 434 3.33 0.55 23.21
CA ALA A 434 4.27 1.60 22.77
C ALA A 434 5.49 1.78 23.71
N ALA A 435 5.88 0.73 24.46
CA ALA A 435 6.90 0.77 25.50
C ALA A 435 8.17 -0.06 25.17
N ALA A 436 8.27 -0.63 23.97
CA ALA A 436 9.43 -1.39 23.51
C ALA A 436 10.31 -0.65 22.48
N ALA A 437 9.95 0.58 22.10
CA ALA A 437 10.68 1.39 21.10
C ALA A 437 12.08 1.87 21.57
N GLY A 438 12.55 1.47 22.75
CA GLY A 438 13.87 1.82 23.28
C GLY A 438 14.95 0.74 23.12
N GLY A 439 14.67 -0.34 22.38
CA GLY A 439 15.51 -1.54 22.40
C GLY A 439 15.99 -2.09 21.06
N LEU A 440 15.62 -1.50 19.91
CA LEU A 440 16.08 -1.96 18.60
C LEU A 440 17.02 -0.98 17.93
#